data_AF-A0A2E5D6C1-F1
#
_entry.id   AF-A0A2E5D6C1-F1
#
_cell.length_a   1.000
_cell.length_b   1.000
_cell.length_c   1.000
_cell.angle_alpha   90.00
_cell.angle_beta   90.00
_cell.angle_gamma   90.00
#
_symmetry.space_group_name_H-M   'P 1'
#
loop_
_entity.id
_entity.type
_entity.pdbx_description
1 polymer ?
#
loop_
_entity_poly.entity_id
_entity_poly.type
_entity_poly.pdbx_seq_one_letter_code
_entity_poly.pdbx_strand_id
1 'polypeptide(L)'
;MLLFASGAKVIAADAMGVIIYTEPVSKQEDVLKVWMTAASTTQIEYKTTPQSLNRSRIKRSAVKSVYFFEPPVFKEAMDLYESRDYAGAREKFAACKKAYETLDEIRGNYSVLAGFYELETCRKLEDLEGLKKLLDVYQADTLEREHQRNQLEVYPVWDAVRTKSWPRLDALVREVLAEKKWIGEHLAQLKYCHGLALEGLGRDTDALIAFNGAFTADYTASEELTQKAALACLRVIKGNDEVRLAIQLWGTEDEDPNSTGYFLLQEGVALCGLWKKSLGGGQPLPAEFASLLRYKEDNKPKPEAEEKADEEGA
;
A
#
# COMPACT_ATOMS: atom_id res chain seq x y z
N MET A 1 -9.99 15.00 40.79
CA MET A 1 -10.77 13.74 40.77
C MET A 1 -10.34 13.01 39.51
N LEU A 2 -9.41 12.04 39.61
CA LEU A 2 -8.90 11.30 38.45
C LEU A 2 -9.97 10.33 37.95
N LEU A 3 -10.39 10.51 36.70
CA LEU A 3 -11.22 9.55 35.97
C LEU A 3 -10.34 8.39 35.52
N PHE A 4 -10.54 7.23 36.14
CA PHE A 4 -9.98 5.97 35.66
C PHE A 4 -10.62 5.61 34.33
N ALA A 5 -9.80 5.50 33.28
CA ALA A 5 -10.18 4.85 32.04
C ALA A 5 -10.45 3.37 32.34
N SER A 6 -11.73 3.00 32.34
CA SER A 6 -12.15 1.60 32.39
C SER A 6 -11.71 0.93 31.08
N GLY A 7 -10.57 0.26 31.12
CA GLY A 7 -10.17 -0.67 30.06
C GLY A 7 -11.23 -1.75 29.93
N ALA A 8 -12.11 -1.64 28.93
CA ALA A 8 -13.01 -2.71 28.57
C ALA A 8 -12.17 -3.95 28.26
N LYS A 9 -12.24 -4.96 29.13
CA LYS A 9 -11.75 -6.29 28.78
C LYS A 9 -12.56 -6.74 27.57
N VAL A 10 -11.93 -6.75 26.39
CA VAL A 10 -12.46 -7.43 25.22
C VAL A 10 -12.58 -8.90 25.61
N ILE A 11 -13.82 -9.36 25.78
CA ILE A 11 -14.13 -10.77 26.04
C ILE A 11 -14.00 -11.49 24.70
N ALA A 12 -13.34 -12.65 24.68
CA ALA A 12 -13.27 -13.51 23.50
C ALA A 12 -14.68 -13.72 22.94
N ALA A 13 -14.87 -13.42 21.66
CA ALA A 13 -16.17 -13.50 21.00
C ALA A 13 -16.34 -14.87 20.34
N ASP A 14 -17.55 -15.41 20.40
CA ASP A 14 -17.85 -16.63 19.67
C ASP A 14 -18.01 -16.32 18.17
N ALA A 15 -17.26 -16.99 17.32
CA ALA A 15 -17.35 -16.80 15.87
C ALA A 15 -18.49 -17.66 15.30
N MET A 16 -19.48 -17.02 14.69
CA MET A 16 -20.54 -17.74 13.99
C MET A 16 -19.97 -18.36 12.72
N GLY A 17 -20.30 -19.61 12.45
CA GLY A 17 -19.85 -20.28 11.23
C GLY A 17 -20.62 -21.56 10.95
N VAL A 18 -20.17 -22.22 9.88
CA VAL A 18 -20.65 -23.51 9.42
C VAL A 18 -19.48 -24.48 9.38
N ILE A 19 -19.62 -25.63 10.04
CA ILE A 19 -18.66 -26.73 9.99
C ILE A 19 -19.24 -27.82 9.10
N ILE A 20 -18.54 -28.17 8.04
CA ILE A 20 -18.82 -29.36 7.23
C ILE A 20 -17.96 -30.49 7.75
N TYR A 21 -18.57 -31.60 8.15
CA TYR A 21 -17.86 -32.72 8.77
C TYR A 21 -18.38 -34.07 8.28
N THR A 22 -17.58 -35.11 8.45
CA THR A 22 -17.99 -36.49 8.21
C THR A 22 -18.56 -37.09 9.49
N GLU A 23 -19.82 -37.49 9.45
CA GLU A 23 -20.48 -38.09 10.61
C GLU A 23 -19.81 -39.43 10.95
N PRO A 24 -19.44 -39.69 12.22
CA PRO A 24 -18.73 -40.91 12.60
C PRO A 24 -19.47 -42.22 12.29
N VAL A 25 -20.81 -42.17 12.29
CA VAL A 25 -21.66 -43.36 12.18
C VAL A 25 -22.09 -43.62 10.73
N SER A 26 -22.77 -42.68 10.08
CA SER A 26 -23.21 -42.86 8.69
C SER A 26 -22.08 -42.73 7.66
N LYS A 27 -20.95 -42.11 8.05
CA LYS A 27 -19.87 -41.67 7.14
C LYS A 27 -20.34 -40.71 6.05
N GLN A 28 -21.52 -40.11 6.19
CA GLN A 28 -22.02 -39.08 5.29
C GLN A 28 -21.49 -37.71 5.70
N GLU A 29 -21.51 -36.77 4.76
CA GLU A 29 -21.22 -35.37 5.05
C GLU A 29 -22.46 -34.72 5.68
N ASP A 30 -22.24 -33.99 6.76
CA ASP A 30 -23.28 -33.21 7.41
C ASP A 30 -22.75 -31.81 7.76
N VAL A 31 -23.67 -30.91 8.06
CA VAL A 31 -23.43 -29.47 8.17
C VAL A 31 -23.96 -28.95 9.51
N LEU A 32 -23.08 -28.35 10.30
CA LEU A 32 -23.43 -27.76 11.59
C LEU A 32 -23.25 -26.24 11.55
N LYS A 33 -24.34 -25.50 11.77
CA LYS A 33 -24.28 -24.06 12.08
C LYS A 33 -23.99 -23.89 13.57
N VAL A 34 -22.91 -23.20 13.89
CA VAL A 34 -22.37 -23.16 15.26
C VAL A 34 -21.77 -21.78 15.61
N TRP A 35 -21.56 -21.59 16.90
CA TRP A 35 -20.77 -20.50 17.48
C TRP A 35 -19.47 -21.10 18.01
N MET A 36 -18.39 -20.96 17.24
CA MET A 36 -17.06 -21.48 17.59
C MET A 36 -16.44 -20.62 18.69
N THR A 37 -15.97 -21.27 19.76
CA THR A 37 -15.43 -20.59 20.94
C THR A 37 -13.91 -20.68 21.00
N ALA A 38 -13.34 -21.78 20.50
CA ALA A 38 -11.89 -22.02 20.48
C ALA A 38 -11.55 -23.12 19.48
N ALA A 39 -10.31 -23.13 19.00
CA ALA A 39 -9.78 -24.16 18.13
C ALA A 39 -8.36 -24.56 18.53
N SER A 40 -8.03 -25.82 18.26
CA SER A 40 -6.67 -26.34 18.32
C SER A 40 -6.38 -27.19 17.10
N THR A 41 -5.15 -27.67 16.99
CA THR A 41 -4.73 -28.62 15.95
C THR A 41 -5.53 -29.93 15.96
N THR A 42 -6.16 -30.30 17.08
CA THR A 42 -6.85 -31.58 17.26
C THR A 42 -8.36 -31.47 17.34
N GLN A 43 -8.91 -30.34 17.80
CA GLN A 43 -10.35 -30.18 18.01
C GLN A 43 -10.84 -28.73 17.80
N ILE A 44 -12.14 -28.59 17.52
CA ILE A 44 -12.86 -27.32 17.53
C ILE A 44 -13.89 -27.36 18.65
N GLU A 45 -13.90 -26.34 19.51
CA GLU A 45 -14.94 -26.12 20.52
C GLU A 45 -16.01 -25.18 19.97
N TYR A 46 -17.27 -25.53 20.18
CA TYR A 46 -18.39 -24.75 19.66
C TYR A 46 -19.65 -24.87 20.52
N LYS A 47 -20.59 -23.95 20.30
CA LYS A 47 -21.95 -23.95 20.84
C LYS A 47 -22.96 -24.05 19.71
N THR A 48 -24.11 -24.66 19.97
CA THR A 48 -25.22 -24.78 19.01
C THR A 48 -26.20 -23.61 19.07
N THR A 49 -26.14 -22.79 20.12
CA THR A 49 -26.86 -21.52 20.26
C THR A 49 -25.97 -20.50 20.97
N PRO A 50 -26.13 -19.19 20.73
CA PRO A 50 -25.22 -18.17 21.26
C PRO A 50 -25.31 -18.04 22.79
N GLN A 51 -26.48 -18.32 23.37
CA GLN A 51 -26.69 -18.28 24.82
C GLN A 51 -26.29 -19.59 25.53
N SER A 52 -25.91 -20.64 24.78
CA SER A 52 -25.55 -21.93 25.39
C SER A 52 -24.29 -21.80 26.24
N LEU A 53 -24.37 -22.29 27.48
CA LEU A 53 -23.21 -22.50 28.35
C LEU A 53 -22.49 -23.82 28.02
N ASN A 54 -23.21 -24.78 27.42
CA ASN A 54 -22.65 -26.07 27.04
C ASN A 54 -21.81 -25.91 25.77
N ARG A 55 -20.54 -26.34 25.88
CA ARG A 55 -19.59 -26.40 24.77
C ARG A 55 -19.47 -27.84 24.29
N SER A 56 -19.70 -28.03 23.00
CA SER A 56 -19.45 -29.28 22.29
C SER A 56 -18.07 -29.24 21.64
N ARG A 57 -17.53 -30.41 21.35
CA ARG A 57 -16.23 -30.56 20.68
C ARG A 57 -16.36 -31.45 19.46
N ILE A 58 -15.67 -31.09 18.38
CA ILE A 58 -15.51 -31.94 17.21
C ILE A 58 -14.03 -32.11 16.91
N LYS A 59 -13.61 -33.33 16.55
CA LYS A 59 -12.23 -33.61 16.16
C LYS A 59 -11.91 -32.96 14.82
N ARG A 60 -10.75 -32.31 14.69
CA ARG A 60 -10.29 -31.70 13.42
C ARG A 60 -10.20 -32.73 12.29
N SER A 61 -9.86 -33.98 12.60
CA SER A 61 -9.80 -35.07 11.61
C SER A 61 -11.16 -35.43 10.97
N ALA A 62 -12.28 -35.06 11.61
CA ALA A 62 -13.61 -35.27 11.07
C ALA A 62 -14.12 -34.05 10.28
N VAL A 63 -13.47 -32.90 10.40
CA VAL A 63 -13.88 -31.64 9.77
C VAL A 63 -13.29 -31.58 8.35
N LYS A 64 -14.16 -31.39 7.35
CA LYS A 64 -13.74 -31.18 5.96
C LYS A 64 -13.46 -29.71 5.68
N SER A 65 -14.34 -28.82 6.13
CA SER A 65 -14.17 -27.38 5.96
C SER A 65 -14.91 -26.58 7.03
N VAL A 66 -14.49 -25.33 7.21
CA VAL A 66 -15.10 -24.37 8.12
C VAL A 66 -15.33 -23.09 7.33
N TYR A 67 -16.55 -22.56 7.40
CA TYR A 67 -16.90 -21.26 6.83
C TYR A 67 -17.32 -20.32 7.95
N PHE A 68 -16.63 -19.19 8.08
CA PHE A 68 -17.01 -18.16 9.06
C PHE A 68 -18.01 -17.19 8.44
N PHE A 69 -18.98 -16.76 9.22
CA PHE A 69 -19.77 -15.58 8.89
C PHE A 69 -19.02 -14.33 9.33
N GLU A 70 -19.15 -13.27 8.54
CA GLU A 70 -18.48 -12.00 8.82
C GLU A 70 -18.90 -11.40 10.17
N PRO A 71 -17.95 -11.14 11.09
CA PRO A 71 -18.21 -10.45 12.32
C PRO A 71 -18.63 -8.99 12.08
N PRO A 72 -19.57 -8.44 12.86
CA PRO A 72 -19.93 -7.02 12.80
C PRO A 72 -18.72 -6.09 13.00
N VAL A 73 -17.81 -6.43 13.91
CA VAL A 73 -16.60 -5.63 14.18
C VAL A 73 -15.66 -5.60 12.96
N PHE A 74 -15.56 -6.72 12.23
CA PHE A 74 -14.76 -6.77 11.02
C PHE A 74 -15.39 -5.94 9.90
N LYS A 75 -16.72 -6.02 9.75
CA LYS A 75 -17.45 -5.21 8.80
C LYS A 75 -17.28 -3.70 9.06
N GLU A 76 -17.45 -3.27 10.31
CA GLU A 76 -17.18 -1.86 10.70
C GLU A 76 -15.75 -1.44 10.38
N ALA A 77 -14.76 -2.31 10.61
CA ALA A 77 -13.36 -2.04 10.28
C ALA A 77 -13.15 -1.87 8.77
N MET A 78 -13.80 -2.71 7.96
CA MET A 78 -13.76 -2.62 6.49
C MET A 78 -14.44 -1.36 5.97
N ASP A 79 -15.60 -0.98 6.53
CA ASP A 79 -16.30 0.26 6.13
C ASP A 79 -15.39 1.49 6.37
N LEU A 80 -14.68 1.53 7.50
CA LEU A 80 -13.70 2.59 7.79
C LEU A 80 -12.50 2.52 6.82
N TYR A 81 -11.97 1.33 6.56
CA TYR A 81 -10.85 1.12 5.66
C TYR A 81 -11.16 1.58 4.23
N GLU A 82 -12.34 1.24 3.71
CA GLU A 82 -12.80 1.64 2.38
C GLU A 82 -13.07 3.15 2.30
N SER A 83 -13.51 3.76 3.40
CA SER A 83 -13.66 5.22 3.51
C SER A 83 -12.33 5.99 3.66
N ARG A 84 -11.19 5.28 3.66
CA ARG A 84 -9.83 5.80 3.87
C ARG A 84 -9.56 6.33 5.29
N ASP A 85 -10.42 6.02 6.26
CA ASP A 85 -10.13 6.22 7.69
C ASP A 85 -9.30 5.04 8.22
N TYR A 86 -8.03 5.01 7.84
CA TYR A 86 -7.11 3.94 8.22
C TYR A 86 -6.80 3.93 9.72
N ALA A 87 -6.87 5.09 10.39
CA ALA A 87 -6.62 5.17 11.82
C ALA A 87 -7.76 4.52 12.62
N GLY A 88 -9.01 4.86 12.30
CA GLY A 88 -10.19 4.23 12.90
C GLY A 88 -10.28 2.75 12.55
N ALA A 89 -9.98 2.38 11.30
CA ALA A 89 -9.96 0.99 10.85
C ALA A 89 -8.94 0.15 11.64
N ARG A 90 -7.74 0.69 11.91
CA ARG A 90 -6.69 -0.02 12.67
C ARG A 90 -7.16 -0.45 14.05
N GLU A 91 -7.82 0.45 14.78
CA GLU A 91 -8.34 0.15 16.11
C GLU A 91 -9.38 -0.98 16.08
N LYS A 92 -10.27 -0.97 15.08
CA LYS A 92 -11.30 -1.99 14.90
C LYS A 92 -10.73 -3.34 14.45
N PHE A 93 -9.72 -3.35 13.57
CA PHE A 93 -9.01 -4.57 13.20
C PHE A 93 -8.27 -5.18 14.39
N ALA A 94 -7.57 -4.37 15.20
CA ALA A 94 -6.93 -4.84 16.42
C ALA A 94 -7.93 -5.44 17.43
N ALA A 95 -9.11 -4.81 17.56
CA ALA A 95 -10.20 -5.34 18.39
C ALA A 95 -10.75 -6.66 17.85
N CYS A 96 -10.95 -6.78 16.53
CA CYS A 96 -11.39 -8.01 15.87
C CYS A 96 -10.37 -9.14 16.05
N LYS A 97 -9.08 -8.85 15.83
CA LYS A 97 -7.97 -9.78 16.05
C LYS A 97 -8.03 -10.38 17.45
N LYS A 98 -8.05 -9.52 18.47
CA LYS A 98 -8.11 -9.93 19.88
C LYS A 98 -9.40 -10.70 20.22
N ALA A 99 -10.53 -10.35 19.62
CA ALA A 99 -11.79 -11.01 19.90
C ALA A 99 -11.81 -12.48 19.41
N TYR A 100 -11.04 -12.80 18.36
CA TYR A 100 -11.08 -14.11 17.70
C TYR A 100 -9.76 -14.90 17.76
N GLU A 101 -8.77 -14.46 18.54
CA GLU A 101 -7.43 -15.08 18.66
C GLU A 101 -7.49 -16.57 19.05
N THR A 102 -8.56 -17.01 19.74
CA THR A 102 -8.76 -18.42 20.12
C THR A 102 -9.02 -19.34 18.92
N LEU A 103 -9.14 -18.79 17.71
CA LEU A 103 -9.45 -19.51 16.48
C LEU A 103 -8.31 -19.44 15.45
N ASP A 104 -7.12 -18.96 15.85
CA ASP A 104 -5.97 -18.76 14.96
C ASP A 104 -5.54 -20.04 14.20
N GLU A 105 -5.81 -21.22 14.78
CA GLU A 105 -5.53 -22.54 14.21
C GLU A 105 -6.47 -22.96 13.06
N ILE A 106 -7.53 -22.18 12.79
CA ILE A 106 -8.46 -22.44 11.68
C ILE A 106 -8.09 -21.53 10.50
N ARG A 107 -7.90 -22.11 9.31
CA ARG A 107 -7.70 -21.35 8.07
C ARG A 107 -8.87 -20.43 7.77
N GLY A 108 -8.57 -19.21 7.33
CA GLY A 108 -9.58 -18.20 6.99
C GLY A 108 -10.28 -17.58 8.20
N ASN A 109 -9.72 -17.71 9.40
CA ASN A 109 -10.26 -17.07 10.60
C ASN A 109 -10.14 -15.53 10.53
N TYR A 110 -11.05 -14.86 11.23
CA TYR A 110 -11.11 -13.40 11.25
C TYR A 110 -10.03 -12.76 12.15
N SER A 111 -9.33 -13.51 13.00
CA SER A 111 -8.26 -12.96 13.81
C SER A 111 -7.02 -12.65 12.95
N VAL A 112 -6.53 -13.67 12.24
CA VAL A 112 -5.41 -13.56 11.31
C VAL A 112 -5.76 -12.62 10.16
N LEU A 113 -6.98 -12.73 9.60
CA LEU A 113 -7.43 -11.79 8.56
C LEU A 113 -7.46 -10.33 9.06
N ALA A 114 -7.96 -10.07 10.26
CA ALA A 114 -7.94 -8.72 10.83
C ALA A 114 -6.51 -8.25 11.09
N GLY A 115 -5.62 -9.12 11.57
CA GLY A 115 -4.20 -8.81 11.74
C GLY A 115 -3.51 -8.45 10.42
N PHE A 116 -3.87 -9.08 9.31
CA PHE A 116 -3.40 -8.69 7.98
C PHE A 116 -3.83 -7.25 7.63
N TYR A 117 -5.11 -6.91 7.83
CA TYR A 117 -5.58 -5.57 7.54
C TYR A 117 -5.04 -4.52 8.51
N GLU A 118 -4.75 -4.89 9.76
CA GLU A 118 -4.02 -4.06 10.73
C GLU A 118 -2.63 -3.66 10.17
N LEU A 119 -1.88 -4.62 9.60
CA LEU A 119 -0.62 -4.34 8.91
C LEU A 119 -0.82 -3.39 7.70
N GLU A 120 -1.84 -3.64 6.87
CA GLU A 120 -2.12 -2.79 5.72
C GLU A 120 -2.46 -1.36 6.13
N THR A 121 -3.20 -1.15 7.22
CA THR A 121 -3.46 0.21 7.74
C THR A 121 -2.17 0.94 8.12
N CYS A 122 -1.21 0.26 8.75
CA CYS A 122 0.10 0.84 9.05
C CYS A 122 0.83 1.26 7.76
N ARG A 123 0.81 0.42 6.72
CA ARG A 123 1.41 0.75 5.44
C ARG A 123 0.74 1.94 4.77
N LYS A 124 -0.60 1.97 4.70
CA LYS A 124 -1.37 3.08 4.10
C LYS A 124 -1.10 4.41 4.81
N LEU A 125 -0.97 4.39 6.14
CA LEU A 125 -0.60 5.54 6.97
C LEU A 125 0.89 5.91 6.94
N GLU A 126 1.74 5.15 6.25
CA GLU A 126 3.21 5.26 6.30
C GLU A 126 3.81 5.11 7.72
N ASP A 127 3.09 4.47 8.64
CA ASP A 127 3.59 4.08 9.97
C ASP A 127 4.47 2.83 9.85
N LEU A 128 5.66 3.00 9.26
CA LEU A 128 6.59 1.89 9.00
C LEU A 128 7.14 1.28 10.29
N GLU A 129 7.27 2.06 11.36
CA GLU A 129 7.67 1.57 12.68
C GLU A 129 6.57 0.69 13.31
N GLY A 130 5.31 1.11 13.22
CA GLY A 130 4.17 0.30 13.62
C GLY A 130 4.05 -0.97 12.79
N LEU A 131 4.24 -0.87 11.46
CA LEU A 131 4.24 -2.02 10.56
C LEU A 131 5.27 -3.07 10.98
N LYS A 132 6.52 -2.68 11.24
CA LYS A 132 7.58 -3.60 11.65
C LYS A 132 7.23 -4.32 12.97
N LYS A 133 6.75 -3.57 13.97
CA LYS A 133 6.38 -4.13 15.28
C LYS A 133 5.26 -5.16 15.17
N LEU A 134 4.25 -4.89 14.35
CA LEU A 134 3.16 -5.82 14.12
C LEU A 134 3.62 -7.05 13.33
N LEU A 135 4.47 -6.85 12.32
CA LEU A 135 4.99 -7.92 11.47
C LEU A 135 5.80 -8.96 12.27
N ASP A 136 6.58 -8.51 13.26
CA ASP A 136 7.43 -9.38 14.09
C ASP A 136 6.65 -10.39 14.94
N VAL A 137 5.39 -10.11 15.23
CA VAL A 137 4.52 -10.97 16.05
C VAL A 137 3.39 -11.61 15.23
N TYR A 138 3.29 -11.27 13.94
CA TYR A 138 2.18 -11.72 13.10
C TYR A 138 2.37 -13.17 12.65
N GLN A 139 1.34 -14.00 12.87
CA GLN A 139 1.32 -15.41 12.48
C GLN A 139 0.44 -15.57 11.23
N ALA A 140 1.06 -15.85 10.09
CA ALA A 140 0.39 -15.88 8.80
C ALA A 140 -0.08 -17.28 8.35
N ASP A 141 0.21 -18.33 9.12
CA ASP A 141 0.07 -19.74 8.69
C ASP A 141 -1.36 -20.11 8.25
N THR A 142 -2.37 -19.45 8.82
CA THR A 142 -3.78 -19.70 8.53
C THR A 142 -4.41 -18.67 7.57
N LEU A 143 -3.60 -17.78 6.99
CA LEU A 143 -4.02 -16.82 5.97
C LEU A 143 -4.22 -17.50 4.61
N GLU A 144 -5.45 -17.44 4.09
CA GLU A 144 -5.88 -18.28 2.98
C GLU A 144 -5.64 -17.68 1.58
N ARG A 145 -5.77 -16.36 1.43
CA ARG A 145 -5.71 -15.74 0.10
C ARG A 145 -4.26 -15.51 -0.33
N GLU A 146 -3.93 -15.98 -1.53
CA GLU A 146 -2.59 -15.83 -2.10
C GLU A 146 -2.17 -14.37 -2.22
N HIS A 147 -3.08 -13.49 -2.66
CA HIS A 147 -2.83 -12.06 -2.73
C HIS A 147 -2.34 -11.49 -1.39
N GLN A 148 -2.94 -11.89 -0.27
CA GLN A 148 -2.56 -11.41 1.07
C GLN A 148 -1.21 -11.98 1.52
N ARG A 149 -0.90 -13.22 1.14
CA ARG A 149 0.43 -13.80 1.40
C ARG A 149 1.52 -13.12 0.58
N ASN A 150 1.24 -12.82 -0.69
CA ASN A 150 2.15 -12.08 -1.55
C ASN A 150 2.46 -10.69 -0.96
N GLN A 151 1.49 -10.03 -0.35
CA GLN A 151 1.71 -8.74 0.33
C GLN A 151 2.66 -8.87 1.54
N LEU A 152 2.65 -10.00 2.26
CA LEU A 152 3.60 -10.24 3.36
C LEU A 152 5.05 -10.31 2.88
N GLU A 153 5.29 -10.80 1.66
CA GLU A 153 6.62 -10.81 1.04
C GLU A 153 7.09 -9.41 0.61
N VAL A 154 6.16 -8.46 0.44
CA VAL A 154 6.47 -7.05 0.11
C VAL A 154 6.80 -6.23 1.37
N TYR A 155 6.30 -6.59 2.56
CA TYR A 155 6.59 -5.83 3.78
C TYR A 155 8.08 -5.72 4.16
N PRO A 156 8.94 -6.74 3.98
CA PRO A 156 10.38 -6.59 4.15
C PRO A 156 11.00 -5.47 3.31
N VAL A 157 10.45 -5.21 2.13
CA VAL A 157 10.89 -4.10 1.25
C VAL A 157 10.55 -2.75 1.87
N TRP A 158 9.35 -2.61 2.46
CA TRP A 158 8.97 -1.41 3.21
C TRP A 158 9.79 -1.22 4.50
N ASP A 159 10.17 -2.30 5.19
CA ASP A 159 11.09 -2.23 6.34
C ASP A 159 12.49 -1.73 5.91
N ALA A 160 12.97 -2.14 4.75
CA ALA A 160 14.23 -1.62 4.21
C ALA A 160 14.15 -0.11 3.86
N VAL A 161 13.00 0.39 3.40
CA VAL A 161 12.75 1.84 3.24
C VAL A 161 12.86 2.57 4.58
N ARG A 162 12.25 2.04 5.65
CA ARG A 162 12.30 2.62 7.00
C ARG A 162 13.73 2.83 7.51
N THR A 163 14.58 1.84 7.28
CA THR A 163 15.99 1.89 7.71
C THR A 163 16.89 2.75 6.81
N LYS A 164 16.37 3.23 5.66
CA LYS A 164 17.11 4.01 4.66
C LYS A 164 18.41 3.32 4.19
N SER A 165 18.45 2.00 4.25
CA SER A 165 19.60 1.22 3.79
C SER A 165 19.51 1.03 2.27
N TRP A 166 19.78 2.09 1.51
CA TRP A 166 19.54 2.14 0.06
C TRP A 166 20.21 1.01 -0.75
N PRO A 167 21.49 0.65 -0.51
CA PRO A 167 22.10 -0.48 -1.22
C PRO A 167 21.41 -1.82 -0.92
N ARG A 168 21.01 -2.04 0.35
CA ARG A 168 20.31 -3.25 0.76
C ARG A 168 18.90 -3.31 0.14
N LEU A 169 18.21 -2.17 0.10
CA LEU A 169 16.89 -2.06 -0.51
C LEU A 169 16.95 -2.34 -2.02
N ASP A 170 17.92 -1.78 -2.76
CA ASP A 170 18.12 -2.07 -4.19
C ASP A 170 18.32 -3.57 -4.43
N ALA A 171 19.22 -4.21 -3.68
CA ALA A 171 19.47 -5.65 -3.78
C ALA A 171 18.20 -6.48 -3.48
N LEU A 172 17.52 -6.17 -2.37
CA LEU A 172 16.32 -6.88 -1.93
C LEU A 172 15.18 -6.76 -2.97
N VAL A 173 14.94 -5.57 -3.51
CA VAL A 173 13.87 -5.39 -4.51
C VAL A 173 14.17 -6.16 -5.78
N ARG A 174 15.44 -6.20 -6.23
CA ARG A 174 15.84 -6.98 -7.42
C ARG A 174 15.63 -8.48 -7.21
N GLU A 175 15.97 -8.98 -6.03
CA GLU A 175 15.74 -10.38 -5.66
C GLU A 175 14.25 -10.70 -5.70
N VAL A 176 13.42 -9.93 -4.96
CA VAL A 176 11.97 -10.14 -4.91
C VAL A 176 11.34 -10.05 -6.31
N LEU A 177 11.75 -9.08 -7.14
CA LEU A 177 11.24 -8.94 -8.52
C LEU A 177 11.66 -10.10 -9.43
N ALA A 178 12.76 -10.80 -9.14
CA ALA A 178 13.25 -11.92 -9.92
C ALA A 178 12.59 -13.25 -9.53
N GLU A 179 12.08 -13.38 -8.31
CA GLU A 179 11.45 -14.61 -7.81
C GLU A 179 10.20 -15.01 -8.60
N LYS A 180 9.34 -14.03 -8.93
CA LYS A 180 8.08 -14.27 -9.64
C LYS A 180 7.57 -13.04 -10.39
N LYS A 181 6.56 -13.28 -11.24
CA LYS A 181 5.87 -12.21 -11.96
C LYS A 181 4.87 -11.50 -11.05
N TRP A 182 5.27 -10.34 -10.54
CA TRP A 182 4.41 -9.45 -9.77
C TRP A 182 3.44 -8.67 -10.66
N ILE A 183 2.23 -8.40 -10.16
CA ILE A 183 1.18 -7.66 -10.86
C ILE A 183 0.41 -6.73 -9.91
N GLY A 184 -0.19 -5.68 -10.45
CA GLY A 184 -1.06 -4.74 -9.72
C GLY A 184 -0.33 -4.02 -8.58
N GLU A 185 -1.03 -3.80 -7.47
CA GLU A 185 -0.55 -3.03 -6.32
C GLU A 185 0.82 -3.51 -5.80
N HIS A 186 1.10 -4.82 -5.78
CA HIS A 186 2.41 -5.33 -5.34
C HIS A 186 3.56 -4.84 -6.22
N LEU A 187 3.38 -4.88 -7.54
CA LEU A 187 4.40 -4.41 -8.48
C LEU A 187 4.59 -2.90 -8.33
N ALA A 188 3.50 -2.14 -8.15
CA ALA A 188 3.56 -0.70 -7.91
C ALA A 188 4.36 -0.38 -6.64
N GLN A 189 4.12 -1.10 -5.54
CA GLN A 189 4.87 -0.96 -4.29
C GLN A 189 6.36 -1.27 -4.46
N LEU A 190 6.69 -2.41 -5.07
CA LEU A 190 8.08 -2.82 -5.30
C LEU A 190 8.83 -1.79 -6.16
N LYS A 191 8.21 -1.32 -7.25
CA LYS A 191 8.79 -0.31 -8.14
C LYS A 191 8.96 1.04 -7.44
N TYR A 192 8.00 1.44 -6.60
CA TYR A 192 8.10 2.66 -5.81
C TYR A 192 9.26 2.59 -4.82
N CYS A 193 9.38 1.50 -4.06
CA CYS A 193 10.47 1.30 -3.11
C CYS A 193 11.83 1.21 -3.81
N HIS A 194 11.90 0.59 -5.00
CA HIS A 194 13.10 0.59 -5.83
C HIS A 194 13.51 2.01 -6.24
N GLY A 195 12.54 2.84 -6.67
CA GLY A 195 12.78 4.24 -7.01
C GLY A 195 13.38 5.02 -5.84
N LEU A 196 12.85 4.83 -4.63
CA LEU A 196 13.41 5.45 -3.41
C LEU A 196 14.86 5.00 -3.15
N ALA A 197 15.16 3.72 -3.37
CA ALA A 197 16.52 3.19 -3.23
C ALA A 197 17.48 3.84 -4.22
N LEU A 198 17.08 3.90 -5.49
CA LEU A 198 17.90 4.43 -6.58
C LEU A 198 18.12 5.94 -6.43
N GLU A 199 17.08 6.68 -6.02
CA GLU A 199 17.18 8.09 -5.66
C GLU A 199 18.17 8.28 -4.51
N GLY A 200 18.06 7.48 -3.44
CA GLY A 200 18.99 7.50 -2.31
C GLY A 200 20.45 7.13 -2.65
N LEU A 201 20.67 6.47 -3.79
CA LEU A 201 21.99 6.14 -4.34
C LEU A 201 22.50 7.17 -5.36
N GLY A 202 21.73 8.23 -5.66
CA GLY A 202 22.08 9.24 -6.67
C GLY A 202 21.96 8.75 -8.11
N ARG A 203 21.17 7.69 -8.35
CA ARG A 203 20.94 7.11 -9.69
C ARG A 203 19.64 7.67 -10.27
N ASP A 204 19.61 8.97 -10.52
CA ASP A 204 18.40 9.73 -10.89
C ASP A 204 17.64 9.11 -12.07
N THR A 205 18.32 8.78 -13.17
CA THR A 205 17.68 8.19 -14.36
C THR A 205 17.01 6.86 -14.05
N ASP A 206 17.69 6.00 -13.27
CA ASP A 206 17.12 4.70 -12.88
C ASP A 206 15.95 4.89 -11.92
N ALA A 207 16.04 5.86 -11.01
CA ALA A 207 14.97 6.21 -10.09
C ALA A 207 13.71 6.68 -10.83
N LEU A 208 13.87 7.55 -11.83
CA LEU A 208 12.78 7.99 -12.71
C LEU A 208 12.12 6.81 -13.43
N ILE A 209 12.91 5.88 -13.99
CA ILE A 209 12.38 4.67 -14.63
C ILE A 209 11.59 3.82 -13.63
N ALA A 210 12.10 3.66 -12.40
CA ALA A 210 11.44 2.87 -11.37
C ALA A 210 10.13 3.51 -10.88
N PHE A 211 10.12 4.81 -10.59
CA PHE A 211 8.90 5.54 -10.26
C PHE A 211 7.90 5.55 -11.42
N ASN A 212 8.40 5.64 -12.66
CA ASN A 212 7.57 5.51 -13.85
C ASN A 212 6.90 4.13 -13.95
N GLY A 213 7.65 3.08 -13.61
CA GLY A 213 7.12 1.73 -13.47
C GLY A 213 6.07 1.62 -12.35
N ALA A 214 6.24 2.35 -11.24
CA ALA A 214 5.29 2.32 -10.13
C ALA A 214 3.93 2.92 -10.50
N PHE A 215 3.92 4.05 -11.21
CA PHE A 215 2.66 4.70 -11.61
C PHE A 215 1.93 3.92 -12.73
N THR A 216 2.65 3.19 -13.59
CA THR A 216 2.04 2.39 -14.69
C THR A 216 1.61 1.00 -14.27
N ALA A 217 2.22 0.41 -13.24
CA ALA A 217 1.96 -0.96 -12.80
C ALA A 217 0.51 -1.20 -12.34
N ASP A 218 -0.14 -0.19 -11.77
CA ASP A 218 -1.51 -0.29 -11.26
C ASP A 218 -2.26 1.05 -11.35
N TYR A 219 -2.18 1.65 -12.55
CA TYR A 219 -2.77 2.96 -12.83
C TYR A 219 -4.26 2.97 -12.48
N THR A 220 -4.71 3.99 -11.75
CA THR A 220 -6.07 4.21 -11.18
C THR A 220 -6.50 3.35 -9.98
N ALA A 221 -5.98 2.13 -9.79
CA ALA A 221 -6.35 1.30 -8.64
C ALA A 221 -5.51 1.63 -7.40
N SER A 222 -4.23 1.94 -7.58
CA SER A 222 -3.31 2.32 -6.50
C SER A 222 -3.05 3.83 -6.44
N GLU A 223 -4.13 4.64 -6.40
CA GLU A 223 -4.09 6.11 -6.53
C GLU A 223 -3.01 6.76 -5.65
N GLU A 224 -2.94 6.40 -4.37
CA GLU A 224 -1.97 6.96 -3.42
C GLU A 224 -0.51 6.68 -3.81
N LEU A 225 -0.21 5.47 -4.29
CA LEU A 225 1.14 5.11 -4.75
C LEU A 225 1.46 5.81 -6.07
N THR A 226 0.48 5.93 -6.96
CA THR A 226 0.63 6.67 -8.22
C THR A 226 0.96 8.14 -7.94
N GLN A 227 0.26 8.78 -6.98
CA GLN A 227 0.53 10.14 -6.56
C GLN A 227 1.92 10.28 -5.93
N LYS A 228 2.28 9.39 -5.00
CA LYS A 228 3.62 9.39 -4.36
C LYS A 228 4.74 9.21 -5.39
N ALA A 229 4.57 8.32 -6.37
CA ALA A 229 5.53 8.11 -7.44
C ALA A 229 5.66 9.35 -8.35
N ALA A 230 4.55 9.99 -8.73
CA ALA A 230 4.57 11.20 -9.53
C ALA A 230 5.28 12.36 -8.82
N LEU A 231 5.01 12.57 -7.53
CA LEU A 231 5.71 13.58 -6.73
C LEU A 231 7.19 13.24 -6.56
N ALA A 232 7.54 11.95 -6.45
CA ALA A 232 8.94 11.52 -6.41
C ALA A 232 9.67 11.81 -7.72
N CYS A 233 9.06 11.55 -8.89
CA CYS A 233 9.62 11.97 -10.18
C CYS A 233 9.87 13.48 -10.24
N LEU A 234 8.89 14.30 -9.83
CA LEU A 234 9.05 15.76 -9.79
C LEU A 234 10.18 16.20 -8.86
N ARG A 235 10.35 15.52 -7.72
CA ARG A 235 11.45 15.76 -6.79
C ARG A 235 12.82 15.46 -7.41
N VAL A 236 12.96 14.30 -8.06
CA VAL A 236 14.20 13.92 -8.75
C VAL A 236 14.51 14.89 -9.89
N ILE A 237 13.53 15.20 -10.76
CA ILE A 237 13.71 16.14 -11.88
C ILE A 237 14.14 17.52 -11.38
N LYS A 238 13.45 18.07 -10.38
CA LYS A 238 13.79 19.38 -9.82
C LYS A 238 15.16 19.37 -9.11
N GLY A 239 15.53 18.23 -8.54
CA GLY A 239 16.81 18.01 -7.87
C GLY A 239 17.99 17.86 -8.82
N ASN A 240 17.75 17.54 -10.09
CA ASN A 240 18.81 17.24 -11.05
C ASN A 240 19.58 18.50 -11.50
N ASP A 241 20.91 18.43 -11.52
CA ASP A 241 21.77 19.58 -11.82
C ASP A 241 21.65 20.06 -13.27
N GLU A 242 21.45 19.16 -14.23
CA GLU A 242 21.26 19.53 -15.63
C GLU A 242 19.92 20.24 -15.87
N VAL A 243 18.87 19.83 -15.13
CA VAL A 243 17.57 20.53 -15.15
C VAL A 243 17.71 21.93 -14.56
N ARG A 244 18.49 22.11 -13.48
CA ARG A 244 18.75 23.44 -12.92
C ARG A 244 19.50 24.33 -13.91
N LEU A 245 20.46 23.76 -14.64
CA LEU A 245 21.16 24.48 -15.71
C LEU A 245 20.18 24.87 -16.83
N ALA A 246 19.36 23.93 -17.31
CA ALA A 246 18.35 24.21 -18.33
C ALA A 246 17.35 25.30 -17.90
N ILE A 247 16.98 25.34 -16.62
CA ILE A 247 16.15 26.42 -16.05
C ILE A 247 16.87 27.78 -16.13
N GLN A 248 18.18 27.84 -15.88
CA GLN A 248 18.95 29.08 -15.93
C GLN A 248 19.11 29.60 -17.37
N LEU A 249 19.26 28.69 -18.33
CA LEU A 249 19.46 29.00 -19.74
C LEU A 249 18.14 29.17 -20.51
N TRP A 250 16.99 29.01 -19.86
CA TRP A 250 15.68 29.03 -20.50
C TRP A 250 15.38 30.33 -21.24
N GLY A 251 15.18 30.26 -22.56
CA GLY A 251 14.90 31.41 -23.41
C GLY A 251 16.12 32.28 -23.71
N THR A 252 17.32 31.82 -23.40
CA THR A 252 18.59 32.49 -23.74
C THR A 252 19.19 31.90 -25.02
N GLU A 253 20.19 32.58 -25.60
CA GLU A 253 20.92 32.09 -26.78
C GLU A 253 21.73 30.81 -26.49
N ASP A 254 22.12 30.62 -25.22
CA ASP A 254 22.88 29.46 -24.75
C ASP A 254 22.00 28.24 -24.43
N GLU A 255 20.68 28.34 -24.64
CA GLU A 255 19.77 27.22 -24.46
C GLU A 255 20.07 26.08 -25.45
N ASP A 256 20.21 24.86 -24.94
CA ASP A 256 20.31 23.65 -25.76
C ASP A 256 19.05 22.77 -25.63
N PRO A 257 18.14 22.83 -26.62
CA PRO A 257 16.94 21.98 -26.66
C PRO A 257 17.22 20.48 -26.77
N ASN A 258 18.45 20.07 -27.09
CA ASN A 258 18.85 18.66 -27.16
C ASN A 258 19.55 18.17 -25.89
N SER A 259 19.74 19.03 -24.90
CA SER A 259 20.34 18.65 -23.63
C SER A 259 19.41 17.75 -22.81
N THR A 260 19.98 16.79 -22.10
CA THR A 260 19.24 15.91 -21.19
C THR A 260 18.48 16.72 -20.13
N GLY A 261 19.09 17.78 -19.59
CA GLY A 261 18.43 18.72 -18.67
C GLY A 261 17.18 19.38 -19.24
N TYR A 262 17.21 19.79 -20.52
CA TYR A 262 16.03 20.35 -21.20
C TYR A 262 14.91 19.30 -21.35
N PHE A 263 15.25 18.07 -21.80
CA PHE A 263 14.26 17.00 -21.92
C PHE A 263 13.60 16.67 -20.58
N LEU A 264 14.39 16.51 -19.51
CA LEU A 264 13.88 16.25 -18.16
C LEU A 264 13.03 17.41 -17.63
N LEU A 265 13.39 18.67 -17.94
CA LEU A 265 12.57 19.83 -17.61
C LEU A 265 11.18 19.74 -18.28
N GLN A 266 11.14 19.38 -19.57
CA GLN A 266 9.87 19.20 -20.29
C GLN A 266 9.06 18.01 -19.75
N GLU A 267 9.70 16.90 -19.35
CA GLU A 267 9.02 15.80 -18.66
C GLU A 267 8.40 16.26 -17.33
N GLY A 268 9.13 17.07 -16.54
CA GLY A 268 8.63 17.64 -15.29
C GLY A 268 7.42 18.57 -15.52
N VAL A 269 7.47 19.41 -16.55
CA VAL A 269 6.35 20.27 -16.98
C VAL A 269 5.14 19.43 -17.37
N ALA A 270 5.34 18.39 -18.17
CA ALA A 270 4.29 17.49 -18.62
C ALA A 270 3.65 16.74 -17.44
N LEU A 271 4.47 16.26 -16.49
CA LEU A 271 4.00 15.58 -15.29
C LEU A 271 3.20 16.50 -14.37
N CYS A 272 3.62 17.76 -14.20
CA CYS A 272 2.82 18.78 -13.52
C CYS A 272 1.47 19.03 -14.22
N GLY A 273 1.45 18.99 -15.56
CA GLY A 273 0.22 19.06 -16.34
C GLY A 273 -0.69 17.85 -16.12
N LEU A 274 -0.11 16.64 -16.09
CA LEU A 274 -0.81 15.39 -15.86
C LEU A 274 -1.36 15.30 -14.42
N TRP A 275 -0.63 15.82 -13.43
CA TRP A 275 -1.11 16.01 -12.05
C TRP A 275 -2.42 16.78 -12.02
N LYS A 276 -2.47 17.94 -12.67
CA LYS A 276 -3.67 18.78 -12.70
C LYS A 276 -4.85 18.14 -13.43
N LYS A 277 -4.60 17.24 -14.38
CA LYS A 277 -5.63 16.61 -15.21
C LYS A 277 -6.20 15.33 -14.60
N SER A 278 -5.34 14.44 -14.08
CA SER A 278 -5.76 13.10 -13.65
C SER A 278 -5.01 12.57 -12.45
N LEU A 279 -3.68 12.74 -12.37
CA LEU A 279 -2.89 12.08 -11.33
C LEU A 279 -3.16 12.63 -9.93
N GLY A 280 -3.47 13.92 -9.81
CA GLY A 280 -3.66 14.56 -8.50
C GLY A 280 -4.96 14.21 -7.79
N GLY A 281 -5.91 13.49 -8.41
CA GLY A 281 -7.16 13.11 -7.74
C GLY A 281 -7.98 14.30 -7.20
N GLY A 282 -7.85 15.48 -7.83
CA GLY A 282 -8.44 16.73 -7.35
C GLY A 282 -7.59 17.50 -6.32
N GLN A 283 -6.49 16.94 -5.83
CA GLN A 283 -5.54 17.64 -4.97
C GLN A 283 -4.73 18.68 -5.75
N PRO A 284 -4.47 19.87 -5.16
CA PRO A 284 -3.63 20.87 -5.78
C PRO A 284 -2.20 20.34 -5.96
N LEU A 285 -1.57 20.71 -7.08
CA LEU A 285 -0.14 20.46 -7.26
C LEU A 285 0.64 21.18 -6.15
N PRO A 286 1.56 20.50 -5.44
CA PRO A 286 2.37 21.15 -4.42
C PRO A 286 3.11 22.37 -4.97
N ALA A 287 3.10 23.46 -4.18
CA ALA A 287 3.62 24.76 -4.62
C ALA A 287 5.09 24.70 -5.08
N GLU A 288 5.87 23.81 -4.46
CA GLU A 288 7.26 23.59 -4.81
C GLU A 288 7.48 23.07 -6.24
N PHE A 289 6.51 22.38 -6.84
CA PHE A 289 6.58 21.87 -8.21
C PHE A 289 5.83 22.76 -9.21
N ALA A 290 4.92 23.60 -8.73
CA ALA A 290 4.16 24.52 -9.57
C ALA A 290 5.05 25.51 -10.34
N SER A 291 6.25 25.82 -9.84
CA SER A 291 7.22 26.67 -10.53
C SER A 291 7.67 26.09 -11.88
N LEU A 292 7.68 24.75 -12.04
CA LEU A 292 8.07 24.10 -13.28
C LEU A 292 7.16 24.50 -14.44
N LEU A 293 5.88 24.80 -14.18
CA LEU A 293 4.92 25.19 -15.22
C LEU A 293 5.25 26.51 -15.92
N ARG A 294 6.21 27.30 -15.41
CA ARG A 294 6.70 28.51 -16.08
C ARG A 294 7.53 28.18 -17.32
N TYR A 295 8.18 27.01 -17.35
CA TYR A 295 9.08 26.57 -18.43
C TYR A 295 8.35 25.77 -19.51
N LYS A 296 7.11 26.16 -19.82
CA LYS A 296 6.40 25.68 -21.01
C LYS A 296 6.89 26.47 -22.20
N GLU A 297 7.00 25.81 -23.36
CA GLU A 297 7.34 26.48 -24.62
C GLU A 297 6.43 27.69 -24.92
N ASP A 298 5.13 27.60 -24.61
CA ASP A 298 4.19 28.72 -24.79
C ASP A 298 4.53 29.98 -23.96
N ASN A 299 5.29 29.81 -22.87
CA ASN A 299 5.71 30.88 -21.97
C ASN A 299 7.12 31.40 -22.29
N LYS A 300 7.77 30.85 -23.32
CA LYS A 300 9.13 31.25 -23.68
C LYS A 300 9.15 32.72 -24.09
N PRO A 301 10.13 33.52 -23.62
CA PRO A 301 10.29 34.90 -24.08
C PRO A 301 10.40 34.90 -25.61
N LYS A 302 9.56 35.70 -26.28
CA LYS A 302 9.72 35.90 -27.72
C LYS A 302 10.96 36.75 -27.94
N PRO A 303 11.79 36.46 -28.95
CA PRO A 303 12.87 37.37 -29.32
C PRO A 303 12.26 38.74 -29.64
N GLU A 304 12.83 39.80 -29.06
CA GLU A 304 12.49 41.17 -29.45
C GLU A 304 12.69 41.27 -30.96
N ALA A 305 11.62 41.63 -31.68
CA ALA A 305 11.74 41.87 -33.10
C ALA A 305 12.76 43.00 -33.28
N GLU A 306 13.90 42.71 -33.91
CA GLU A 306 14.83 43.74 -34.34
C GLU A 306 14.01 44.80 -35.08
N GLU A 307 13.95 46.01 -34.54
CA GLU A 307 13.50 47.18 -35.27
C GLU A 307 14.35 47.22 -36.54
N LYS A 308 13.73 46.89 -37.67
CA LYS A 308 14.32 47.14 -38.98
C LYS A 308 14.58 48.63 -39.02
N ALA A 309 15.84 49.01 -38.86
CA ALA A 309 16.29 50.32 -39.27
C ALA A 309 16.01 50.41 -40.78
N ASP A 310 14.99 51.18 -41.14
CA ASP A 310 14.72 51.61 -42.50
C ASP A 310 15.95 52.39 -42.98
N GLU A 311 16.89 51.71 -43.65
CA GLU A 311 17.81 52.37 -44.58
C GLU A 311 17.06 52.63 -45.89
N GLU A 312 16.19 53.64 -45.87
CA GLU A 312 15.79 54.37 -47.07
C GLU A 312 16.75 55.56 -47.29
N GLY A 313 17.56 55.48 -48.34
CA GLY A 313 17.85 56.63 -49.21
C GLY A 313 19.16 57.40 -48.99
N ALA A 314 20.17 57.07 -49.80
CA ALA A 314 21.11 58.03 -50.39
C ALA A 314 21.45 57.64 -51.83
#